data_AF-A0A2A4PX47-F1
#
_entry.id   AF-A0A2A4PX47-F1
#
_cell.length_a   1.000
_cell.length_b   1.000
_cell.length_c   1.000
_cell.angle_alpha   90.00
_cell.angle_beta   90.00
_cell.angle_gamma   90.00
#
_symmetry.space_group_name_H-M   'P 1'
#
loop_
_entity.id
_entity.type
_entity.pdbx_description
1 polymer ?
#
loop_
_entity_poly.entity_id
_entity_poly.type
_entity_poly.pdbx_seq_one_letter_code
_entity_poly.pdbx_strand_id
1 'polypeptide(L)'
;MPDGFTLRGQVGEYVSNLVPIINSKYELLVINPSDTLFADAEIVFLLEDILANEKDVLFVLGIPVLKLGFDLTFPNLPGVTPTPVPSASITALIGLGVALLLL
;
A
#
# COMPACT_ATOMS: atom_id res chain seq x y z
N MET A 1 -8.36 3.47 3.85
CA MET A 1 -7.23 2.49 3.83
C MET A 1 -5.97 3.20 4.28
N PRO A 2 -4.98 2.51 4.87
CA PRO A 2 -3.73 3.14 5.29
C PRO A 2 -2.88 3.57 4.08
N ASP A 3 -2.27 4.75 4.17
CA ASP A 3 -1.36 5.27 3.14
C ASP A 3 -0.05 4.50 3.12
N GLY A 4 0.63 4.52 1.97
CA GLY A 4 1.94 3.88 1.78
C GLY A 4 1.88 2.39 1.44
N PHE A 5 0.70 1.79 1.43
CA PHE A 5 0.46 0.45 0.90
C PHE A 5 0.13 0.49 -0.60
N THR A 6 0.27 -0.65 -1.28
CA THR A 6 -0.16 -0.83 -2.67
C THR A 6 -1.33 -1.80 -2.80
N LEU A 7 -2.24 -1.47 -3.71
CA LEU A 7 -3.42 -2.26 -4.05
C LEU A 7 -3.21 -2.93 -5.41
N ARG A 8 -3.64 -4.18 -5.54
CA ARG A 8 -3.74 -4.89 -6.82
C ARG A 8 -5.03 -5.69 -6.91
N GLY A 9 -5.51 -5.87 -8.13
CA GLY A 9 -6.55 -6.85 -8.46
C GLY A 9 -5.92 -8.10 -9.04
N GLN A 10 -6.53 -9.25 -8.78
CA GLN A 10 -6.12 -10.52 -9.35
C GLN A 10 -7.35 -11.31 -9.82
N VAL A 11 -7.19 -11.97 -10.97
CA VAL A 11 -8.20 -12.80 -11.61
C VAL A 11 -7.52 -14.09 -12.09
N GLY A 12 -7.72 -15.20 -11.39
CA GLY A 12 -6.95 -16.42 -11.63
C GLY A 12 -5.43 -16.15 -11.54
N GLU A 13 -4.71 -16.38 -12.65
CA GLU A 13 -3.27 -16.12 -12.76
C GLU A 13 -2.92 -14.69 -13.20
N TYR A 14 -3.89 -13.91 -13.68
CA TYR A 14 -3.66 -12.51 -14.05
C TYR A 14 -3.57 -11.62 -12.81
N VAL A 15 -2.54 -10.78 -12.74
CA VAL A 15 -2.33 -9.77 -11.69
C VAL A 15 -2.24 -8.39 -12.34
N SER A 16 -2.98 -7.42 -11.80
CA SER A 16 -2.95 -6.03 -12.29
C SER A 16 -1.66 -5.31 -11.89
N ASN A 17 -1.46 -4.11 -12.45
CA ASN A 17 -0.48 -3.17 -11.93
C ASN A 17 -0.80 -2.78 -10.47
N LEU A 18 0.25 -2.47 -9.71
CA LEU A 18 0.15 -1.94 -8.35
C LEU A 18 -0.32 -0.48 -8.36
N VAL A 19 -1.27 -0.14 -7.51
CA VAL A 19 -1.78 1.22 -7.31
C VAL A 19 -1.50 1.66 -5.87
N PRO A 20 -0.80 2.78 -5.65
CA PRO A 20 -0.53 3.26 -4.30
C PRO A 20 -1.79 3.81 -3.63
N ILE A 21 -1.89 3.63 -2.31
CA ILE A 21 -2.88 4.32 -1.48
C ILE A 21 -2.31 5.67 -1.04
N ILE A 22 -3.01 6.75 -1.40
CA ILE A 22 -2.63 8.13 -1.11
C ILE A 22 -3.86 8.86 -0.54
N ASN A 23 -3.72 9.52 0.60
CA ASN A 23 -4.82 10.21 1.29
C ASN A 23 -6.03 9.28 1.52
N SER A 24 -5.74 8.04 1.91
CA SER A 24 -6.68 6.96 2.17
C SER A 24 -7.51 6.50 0.97
N LYS A 25 -7.11 6.88 -0.25
CA LYS A 25 -7.78 6.56 -1.51
C LYS A 25 -6.83 5.88 -2.48
N TYR A 26 -7.38 5.11 -3.39
CA TYR A 26 -6.71 4.64 -4.60
C TYR A 26 -7.46 5.16 -5.82
N GLU A 27 -6.75 5.37 -6.92
CA GLU A 27 -7.33 5.82 -8.18
C GLU A 27 -6.82 4.95 -9.32
N LEU A 28 -7.65 4.75 -10.35
CA LEU A 28 -7.27 4.09 -11.59
C LEU A 28 -6.76 2.64 -11.43
N LEU A 29 -7.38 1.85 -10.54
CA LEU A 29 -7.16 0.40 -10.55
C LEU A 29 -7.79 -0.20 -11.81
N VAL A 30 -6.94 -0.69 -12.72
CA VAL A 30 -7.37 -1.30 -13.98
C VAL A 30 -7.12 -2.81 -13.91
N ILE A 31 -8.20 -3.57 -14.05
CA ILE A 31 -8.18 -5.03 -14.12
C ILE A 31 -8.74 -5.42 -15.48
N ASN A 32 -7.84 -5.77 -16.39
CA ASN A 32 -8.19 -6.08 -17.77
C ASN A 32 -7.30 -7.22 -18.29
N PRO A 33 -7.57 -8.47 -17.89
CA PRO A 33 -6.96 -9.61 -18.53
C PRO A 33 -7.44 -9.65 -19.99
N SER A 34 -6.51 -9.61 -20.95
CA SER A 34 -6.83 -9.64 -22.37
C SER A 34 -7.38 -10.99 -22.86
N ASP A 35 -7.28 -12.03 -22.03
CA ASP A 35 -7.71 -13.38 -22.37
C ASP A 35 -9.18 -13.59 -21.97
N THR A 36 -9.99 -14.03 -22.93
CA THR A 36 -11.40 -14.37 -22.73
C THR A 36 -11.62 -15.54 -21.78
N LEU A 37 -10.57 -16.34 -21.49
CA LEU A 37 -10.65 -17.45 -20.53
C LEU A 37 -10.99 -17.00 -19.10
N PHE A 38 -10.83 -15.72 -18.78
CA PHE A 38 -11.21 -15.14 -17.50
C PHE A 38 -12.64 -14.59 -17.46
N ALA A 39 -13.46 -14.87 -18.48
CA ALA A 39 -14.88 -14.53 -18.45
C ALA A 39 -15.55 -15.17 -17.24
N ASP A 40 -16.35 -14.37 -16.51
CA ASP A 40 -17.06 -14.75 -15.29
C ASP A 40 -16.13 -15.18 -14.13
N ALA A 41 -14.82 -14.93 -14.25
CA ALA A 41 -13.88 -15.21 -13.18
C ALA A 41 -13.98 -14.17 -12.06
N GLU A 42 -13.74 -14.64 -10.83
CA GLU A 42 -13.75 -13.81 -9.64
C GLU A 42 -12.54 -12.87 -9.61
N ILE A 43 -12.81 -11.60 -9.36
CA ILE A 43 -11.85 -10.57 -9.05
C ILE A 43 -11.67 -10.55 -7.53
N VAL A 44 -10.43 -10.76 -7.09
CA VAL A 44 -10.00 -10.50 -5.72
C VAL A 44 -9.14 -9.25 -5.67
N PHE A 45 -9.23 -8.51 -4.57
CA PHE A 45 -8.42 -7.33 -4.32
C PHE A 45 -7.46 -7.60 -3.17
N LEU A 46 -6.21 -7.20 -3.34
CA LEU A 46 -5.16 -7.41 -2.35
C LEU A 46 -4.47 -6.08 -2.04
N LEU A 47 -4.39 -5.76 -0.75
CA LEU A 47 -3.50 -4.73 -0.26
C LEU A 47 -2.22 -5.43 0.21
N GLU A 48 -1.14 -5.26 -0.55
CA GLU A 48 0.02 -6.16 -0.49
C GLU A 48 -0.44 -7.62 -0.66
N ASP A 49 -0.42 -8.44 0.39
CA ASP A 49 -0.87 -9.84 0.37
C ASP A 49 -2.15 -10.08 1.20
N ILE A 50 -2.80 -9.00 1.62
CA ILE A 50 -4.00 -9.06 2.46
C ILE A 50 -5.23 -8.96 1.57
N LEU A 51 -6.05 -9.99 1.58
CA LEU A 51 -7.31 -10.03 0.84
C LEU A 51 -8.32 -9.03 1.41
N ALA A 52 -8.96 -8.30 0.50
CA ALA A 52 -10.17 -7.56 0.80
C ALA A 52 -11.34 -8.53 1.06
N ASN A 53 -12.33 -8.07 1.81
CA ASN A 53 -13.57 -8.83 2.00
C ASN A 53 -14.44 -8.82 0.75
N GLU A 54 -14.39 -7.72 0.00
CA GLU A 54 -15.17 -7.48 -1.20
C GLU A 54 -14.51 -8.17 -2.40
N LYS A 55 -15.36 -8.65 -3.29
CA LYS A 55 -14.98 -9.29 -4.54
C LYS A 55 -15.89 -8.81 -5.65
N ASP A 56 -15.47 -9.00 -6.89
CA ASP A 56 -16.30 -8.72 -8.06
C ASP A 56 -16.15 -9.84 -9.10
N VAL A 57 -16.89 -9.76 -10.20
CA VAL A 57 -16.80 -10.72 -11.30
C VAL A 57 -16.43 -10.01 -12.58
N LEU A 58 -15.51 -10.60 -13.35
CA LEU A 58 -15.10 -10.05 -14.62
C LEU A 58 -16.19 -10.29 -15.68
N PHE A 59 -16.99 -9.25 -15.96
CA PHE A 59 -18.00 -9.28 -17.00
C PHE A 59 -17.40 -9.01 -18.38
N VAL A 60 -17.30 -10.04 -19.23
CA VAL A 60 -16.83 -9.91 -20.61
C VAL A 60 -18.04 -9.75 -21.55
N LEU A 61 -18.52 -8.52 -21.71
CA LEU A 61 -19.62 -8.19 -22.65
C LEU A 61 -19.11 -7.61 -23.99
N GLY A 62 -17.80 -7.69 -24.26
CA GLY A 62 -17.17 -7.05 -25.42
C GLY A 62 -17.02 -5.53 -25.29
N ILE A 63 -17.44 -4.95 -24.17
CA ILE A 63 -17.26 -3.55 -23.79
C ILE A 63 -16.60 -3.46 -22.41
N PRO A 64 -15.59 -2.60 -22.21
CA PRO A 64 -14.96 -2.43 -20.90
C PRO A 64 -15.96 -1.83 -19.91
N VAL A 65 -16.22 -2.53 -18.81
CA VAL A 65 -17.03 -2.01 -17.72
C VAL A 65 -16.12 -1.21 -16.79
N LEU A 66 -16.29 0.12 -16.79
CA LEU A 66 -15.55 1.00 -15.88
C LEU A 66 -16.28 1.07 -14.53
N LYS A 67 -15.67 0.51 -13.48
CA LYS A 67 -16.14 0.65 -12.10
C LYS A 67 -15.17 1.55 -11.35
N LEU A 68 -15.67 2.73 -10.96
CA LEU A 68 -14.84 3.83 -10.45
C LEU A 68 -14.55 3.76 -8.95
N GLY A 69 -15.11 2.79 -8.23
CA GLY A 69 -14.88 2.65 -6.80
C GLY A 69 -15.37 1.30 -6.28
N PHE A 70 -14.59 0.74 -5.38
CA PHE A 70 -14.96 -0.37 -4.52
C PHE A 70 -14.77 0.08 -3.08
N ASP A 71 -15.75 -0.20 -2.23
CA ASP A 71 -15.64 0.06 -0.79
C ASP A 71 -14.85 -1.08 -0.14
N LEU A 72 -13.54 -1.11 -0.37
CA LEU A 72 -12.68 -2.21 0.06
C LEU A 72 -12.36 -2.15 1.56
N THR A 73 -12.55 -3.27 2.24
CA THR A 73 -12.23 -3.48 3.66
C THR A 73 -11.25 -4.63 3.85
N PHE A 74 -10.28 -4.45 4.75
CA PHE A 74 -9.18 -5.38 4.97
C PHE A 74 -9.12 -5.78 6.45
N PRO A 75 -9.46 -7.03 6.81
CA PRO A 75 -9.66 -7.43 8.20
C PRO A 75 -8.36 -7.57 9.00
N ASN A 76 -7.22 -7.81 8.35
CA ASN A 76 -5.95 -8.17 8.99
C ASN A 76 -4.80 -7.24 8.61
N LEU A 77 -5.04 -5.93 8.59
CA LEU A 77 -3.97 -4.96 8.36
C LEU A 77 -2.93 -5.03 9.49
N PRO A 78 -1.63 -5.21 9.20
CA PRO A 78 -0.60 -5.08 10.21
C PRO A 78 -0.70 -3.67 10.81
N GLY A 79 -0.69 -3.58 12.13
CA GLY A 79 -0.71 -2.29 12.81
C GLY A 79 0.43 -1.42 12.31
N VAL A 80 0.17 -0.13 12.09
CA VAL A 80 1.23 0.82 11.73
C VAL A 80 2.25 0.86 12.86
N THR A 81 3.48 0.41 12.60
CA THR A 81 4.57 0.60 13.56
C THR A 81 4.94 2.09 13.52
N PRO A 82 4.85 2.84 14.63
CA PRO A 82 5.28 4.23 14.64
C PRO A 82 6.77 4.33 14.30
N THR A 83 7.12 5.21 13.36
CA THR A 83 8.53 5.50 13.02
C THR A 83 9.23 6.07 14.25
N PRO A 84 10.40 5.52 14.67
CA PRO A 84 11.13 6.09 15.80
C PRO A 84 11.58 7.51 15.46
N VAL A 85 11.24 8.47 16.33
CA VAL A 85 11.75 9.83 16.22
C VAL A 85 13.23 9.83 16.65
N PRO A 86 14.17 10.34 15.85
CA PRO A 86 15.56 10.41 16.26
C PRO A 86 15.70 11.28 17.53
N SER A 87 16.24 10.70 18.60
CA SER A 87 16.56 11.43 19.83
C SER A 87 17.90 12.14 19.64
N ALA A 88 17.92 13.47 19.77
CA ALA A 88 19.17 14.23 19.75
C ALA A 88 19.94 13.96 21.04
N SER A 89 21.05 13.22 20.96
CA SER A 89 21.98 13.05 22.07
C SER A 89 22.90 14.27 22.18
N ILE A 90 22.74 15.06 23.24
CA ILE A 90 23.68 16.15 23.56
C ILE A 90 24.88 15.52 24.28
N THR A 91 25.96 15.22 23.56
CA THR A 91 27.21 14.80 24.19
C THR A 91 27.87 16.02 24.87
N ALA A 92 27.73 16.12 26.20
CA ALA A 92 28.46 17.10 26.98
C ALA A 92 29.95 16.70 27.06
N LEU A 93 30.82 17.42 26.33
CA LEU A 93 32.27 17.31 26.50
C LEU A 93 32.67 18.09 27.76
N ILE A 94 32.55 17.45 28.93
CA ILE A 94 33.07 18.01 30.18
C ILE A 94 34.55 17.62 30.29
N GLY A 95 35.43 18.48 29.76
CA GLY A 95 36.86 18.44 29.99
C GLY A 95 37.30 19.69 30.75
N LEU A 96 37.10 19.69 32.07
CA LEU A 96 37.64 20.70 32.97
C LEU A 96 39.12 20.40 33.22
N GLY A 97 40.02 21.23 32.69
CA GLY A 97 41.46 21.15 32.97
C GLY A 97 42.09 22.54 32.89
N VAL A 98 42.13 23.22 34.02
CA VAL A 98 42.80 24.52 34.23
C VAL A 98 44.33 24.32 34.20
N ALA A 99 45.06 25.09 33.40
CA ALA A 99 46.41 25.56 33.75
C ALA A 99 46.78 26.82 32.94
N LEU A 100 46.87 27.92 33.67
CA LEU A 100 47.48 29.20 33.38
C LEU A 100 49.00 29.05 33.13
N LEU A 101 49.60 29.84 32.21
CA LEU A 101 50.82 30.66 32.39
C LEU A 101 51.81 30.69 31.17
N LEU A 102 51.97 31.91 30.62
CA LEU A 102 53.12 32.59 29.98
C LEU A 102 54.06 31.85 29.01
N LEU A 103 54.12 32.32 27.75
CA LEU A 103 55.24 33.12 27.20
C LEU A 103 54.83 33.87 25.93
#